data_AF-A0A0K8PHC1-F1
#
_entry.id   AF-A0A0K8PHC1-F1
#
_cell.length_a   1.000
_cell.length_b   1.000
_cell.length_c   1.000
_cell.angle_alpha   90.00
_cell.angle_beta   90.00
_cell.angle_gamma   90.00
#
_symmetry.space_group_name_H-M   'P 1'
#
loop_
_entity.id
_entity.type
_entity.pdbx_description
1 polymer ?
#
loop_
_entity_poly.entity_id
_entity_poly.type
_entity_poly.pdbx_seq_one_letter_code
_entity_poly.pdbx_strand_id
1 'polypeptide(L)'
;MDPEVLHQALIDLVARHHALRGRPVRRGDGRYEVEILAEVPVTLPIADLRAHAGEAERVDHWCREQASTPFTLDQAPLFRFRLARLAEDHWVMVTVFHHAVCDGWSLSLIRRDLGELYNARRSGTDPQLPVTVAQFTDFARSEHALPDERRTVLERFWRTELDTIPLRPPLPYDHPHPGKLSGRGALHTWTIADDTPARLTSTATRLGVTAYTVLAAAFATWLGDLCGEENDIVLAASSANRVQRGRSPFPPRAWPATSSTS
;
A
#
# COMPACT_ATOMS: atom_id res chain seq x y z
N MET A 1 25.76 10.04 -9.52
CA MET A 1 24.95 8.82 -9.76
C MET A 1 25.23 8.32 -11.16
N ASP A 2 25.33 7.01 -11.37
CA ASP A 2 25.48 6.42 -12.70
C ASP A 2 24.12 5.92 -13.21
N PRO A 3 23.54 6.54 -14.26
CA PRO A 3 22.23 6.16 -14.77
C PRO A 3 22.16 4.75 -15.38
N GLU A 4 23.25 4.27 -15.98
CA GLU A 4 23.28 2.94 -16.58
C GLU A 4 23.27 1.87 -15.48
N VAL A 5 24.10 2.07 -14.45
CA VAL A 5 24.10 1.18 -13.26
C VAL A 5 22.73 1.17 -12.59
N LEU A 6 22.06 2.33 -12.49
CA LEU A 6 20.70 2.42 -11.95
C LEU A 6 19.68 1.69 -12.83
N HIS A 7 19.77 1.82 -14.15
CA HIS A 7 18.88 1.12 -15.07
C HIS A 7 19.03 -0.41 -14.94
N GLN A 8 20.26 -0.91 -14.88
CA GLN A 8 20.54 -2.34 -14.66
C GLN A 8 20.03 -2.82 -13.28
N ALA A 9 20.19 -2.01 -12.23
CA ALA A 9 19.66 -2.33 -10.90
C ALA A 9 18.11 -2.40 -10.89
N LEU A 10 17.44 -1.56 -11.67
CA LEU A 10 15.98 -1.62 -11.84
C LEU A 10 15.54 -2.87 -12.60
N ILE A 11 16.31 -3.32 -13.59
CA ILE A 11 16.06 -4.59 -14.30
C ILE A 11 16.10 -5.76 -13.31
N ASP A 12 17.14 -5.83 -12.47
CA ASP A 12 17.26 -6.89 -11.47
C ASP A 12 16.13 -6.86 -10.44
N LEU A 13 15.76 -5.65 -9.98
CA LEU A 13 14.67 -5.45 -9.04
C LEU A 13 13.36 -6.02 -9.61
N VAL A 14 13.05 -5.70 -10.87
CA VAL A 14 11.85 -6.19 -11.56
C VAL A 14 11.91 -7.70 -11.78
N ALA A 15 13.07 -8.25 -12.17
CA ALA A 15 13.25 -9.68 -12.34
C ALA A 15 13.00 -10.45 -11.03
N ARG A 16 13.50 -9.90 -9.91
CA ARG A 16 13.42 -10.49 -8.57
C ARG A 16 12.00 -10.61 -8.00
N HIS A 17 11.09 -9.70 -8.36
CA HIS A 17 9.76 -9.60 -7.74
C HIS A 17 8.64 -9.96 -8.72
N HIS A 18 7.94 -11.09 -8.49
CA HIS A 18 6.82 -11.53 -9.35
C HIS A 18 5.74 -10.45 -9.53
N ALA A 19 5.41 -9.73 -8.45
CA ALA A 19 4.38 -8.69 -8.48
C ALA A 19 4.67 -7.60 -9.52
N LEU A 20 5.95 -7.22 -9.72
CA LEU A 20 6.33 -6.18 -10.69
C LEU A 20 6.22 -6.65 -12.15
N ARG A 21 6.18 -7.97 -12.38
CA ARG A 21 5.93 -8.59 -13.69
C ARG A 21 4.49 -9.06 -13.87
N GLY A 22 3.63 -8.79 -12.89
CA GLY A 22 2.25 -9.23 -12.85
C GLY A 22 1.31 -8.26 -13.56
N ARG A 23 0.31 -8.81 -14.25
CA ARG A 23 -0.86 -8.07 -14.73
C ARG A 23 -2.14 -8.86 -14.51
N PRO A 24 -3.27 -8.23 -14.15
CA PRO A 24 -4.56 -8.87 -14.21
C PRO A 24 -4.99 -9.07 -15.67
N VAL A 25 -5.48 -10.27 -15.97
CA VAL A 25 -6.08 -10.64 -17.25
C VAL A 25 -7.49 -11.14 -17.01
N ARG A 26 -8.42 -10.69 -17.84
CA ARG A 26 -9.82 -11.15 -17.78
C ARG A 26 -9.97 -12.41 -18.63
N ARG A 27 -10.46 -13.48 -18.03
CA ARG A 27 -10.79 -14.74 -18.72
C ARG A 27 -12.14 -14.62 -19.45
N GLY A 28 -12.36 -15.53 -20.40
CA GLY A 28 -13.60 -15.61 -21.18
C GLY A 28 -14.85 -15.87 -20.34
N ASP A 29 -14.70 -16.43 -19.14
CA ASP A 29 -15.76 -16.64 -18.14
C ASP A 29 -16.03 -15.41 -17.25
N GLY A 30 -15.31 -14.31 -17.48
CA GLY A 30 -15.43 -13.06 -16.73
C GLY A 30 -14.58 -12.96 -15.47
N ARG A 31 -13.88 -14.02 -15.05
CA ARG A 31 -12.97 -13.98 -13.89
C ARG A 31 -11.67 -13.26 -14.23
N TYR A 32 -11.04 -12.68 -13.21
CA TYR A 32 -9.70 -12.12 -13.32
C TYR A 32 -8.67 -13.11 -12.78
N GLU A 33 -7.53 -13.18 -13.44
CA GLU A 33 -6.34 -13.86 -12.95
C GLU A 33 -5.13 -12.96 -13.04
N VAL A 34 -4.11 -13.24 -12.24
CA VAL A 34 -2.83 -12.55 -12.35
C VAL A 34 -1.89 -13.39 -13.19
N GLU A 35 -1.53 -12.88 -14.36
CA GLU A 35 -0.50 -13.45 -15.22
C GLU A 35 0.86 -12.86 -14.81
N ILE A 36 1.85 -13.73 -14.55
CA ILE A 36 3.24 -13.32 -14.29
C ILE A 36 4.04 -13.53 -15.56
N LEU A 37 4.48 -12.42 -16.17
CA LEU A 37 5.29 -12.45 -17.38
C LEU A 37 6.72 -12.84 -17.03
N ALA A 38 7.40 -13.57 -17.92
CA ALA A 38 8.81 -13.94 -17.74
C ALA A 38 9.67 -12.67 -17.60
N GLU A 39 9.45 -11.70 -18.48
CA GLU A 39 10.11 -10.41 -18.52
C GLU A 39 9.10 -9.30 -18.84
N VAL A 40 9.43 -8.08 -18.43
CA VAL A 40 8.69 -6.86 -18.81
C VAL A 40 9.69 -5.76 -19.14
N PRO A 41 9.38 -4.84 -20.07
CA PRO A 41 10.30 -3.78 -20.43
C PRO A 41 10.54 -2.84 -19.24
N VAL A 42 11.81 -2.63 -18.89
CA VAL A 42 12.24 -1.66 -17.89
C VAL A 42 12.88 -0.49 -18.60
N THR A 43 12.29 0.70 -18.48
CA THR A 43 12.81 1.93 -19.09
C THR A 43 13.12 2.96 -18.01
N LEU A 44 14.21 3.71 -18.21
CA LEU A 44 14.61 4.84 -17.36
C LEU A 44 14.87 6.09 -18.21
N PRO A 45 13.83 6.75 -18.77
CA PRO A 45 14.02 8.01 -19.45
C PRO A 45 14.65 9.05 -18.52
N ILE A 46 15.63 9.78 -19.04
CA ILE A 46 16.39 10.79 -18.30
C ILE A 46 16.04 12.17 -18.85
N ALA A 47 15.54 13.05 -18.00
CA ALA A 47 15.33 14.46 -18.27
C ALA A 47 16.50 15.30 -17.75
N ASP A 48 16.82 16.39 -18.45
CA ASP A 48 17.75 17.41 -17.96
C ASP A 48 16.95 18.59 -17.43
N LEU A 49 17.00 18.80 -16.11
CA LEU A 49 16.34 19.89 -15.41
C LEU A 49 17.34 20.84 -14.75
N ARG A 50 18.63 20.80 -15.16
CA ARG A 50 19.68 21.66 -14.59
C ARG A 50 19.34 23.15 -14.71
N ALA A 51 18.69 23.55 -15.80
CA ALA A 51 18.23 24.92 -16.01
C ALA A 51 17.16 25.39 -15.00
N HIS A 52 16.50 24.45 -14.31
CA HIS A 52 15.39 24.70 -13.38
C HIS A 52 15.71 24.21 -11.96
N ALA A 53 16.98 23.91 -11.65
CA ALA A 53 17.35 23.29 -10.38
C ALA A 53 17.04 24.14 -9.14
N GLY A 54 17.00 25.46 -9.29
CA GLY A 54 16.59 26.40 -8.23
C GLY A 54 15.09 26.66 -8.15
N GLU A 55 14.29 26.10 -9.06
CA GLU A 55 12.85 26.31 -9.15
C GLU A 55 12.11 25.08 -8.59
N ALA A 56 11.97 25.00 -7.27
CA ALA A 56 11.35 23.85 -6.60
C ALA A 56 9.97 23.50 -7.18
N GLU A 57 9.13 24.51 -7.44
CA GLU A 57 7.81 24.32 -8.05
C GLU A 57 7.87 23.67 -9.45
N ARG A 58 8.92 23.96 -10.22
CA ARG A 58 9.10 23.40 -11.57
C ARG A 58 9.51 21.94 -11.51
N VAL A 59 10.40 21.59 -10.57
CA VAL A 59 10.77 20.20 -10.29
C VAL A 59 9.56 19.42 -9.78
N ASP A 60 8.79 19.97 -8.85
CA ASP A 60 7.56 19.35 -8.32
C ASP A 60 6.48 19.18 -9.38
N HIS A 61 6.31 20.16 -10.26
CA HIS A 61 5.43 20.05 -11.42
C HIS A 61 5.87 18.90 -12.33
N TRP A 62 7.16 18.81 -12.66
CA TRP A 62 7.68 17.70 -13.45
C TRP A 62 7.40 16.34 -12.78
N CYS A 63 7.64 16.22 -11.47
CA CYS A 63 7.34 15.01 -10.71
C CYS A 63 5.85 14.62 -10.79
N ARG A 64 4.94 15.59 -10.60
CA ARG A 64 3.50 15.36 -10.67
C ARG A 64 3.04 14.91 -12.05
N GLU A 65 3.57 15.49 -13.12
CA GLU A 65 3.27 15.05 -14.49
C GLU A 65 3.66 13.58 -14.71
N GLN A 66 4.82 13.15 -14.21
CA GLN A 66 5.24 11.75 -14.34
C GLN A 66 4.35 10.79 -13.54
N ALA A 67 3.86 11.23 -12.37
CA ALA A 67 3.02 10.45 -11.47
C ALA A 67 1.54 10.37 -11.92
N SER A 68 1.05 11.36 -12.65
CA SER A 68 -0.39 11.52 -12.93
C SER A 68 -0.87 10.71 -14.14
N THR A 69 0.03 10.22 -14.99
CA THR A 69 -0.35 9.42 -16.16
C THR A 69 -0.88 8.05 -15.73
N PRO A 70 -2.16 7.73 -16.03
CA PRO A 70 -2.79 6.46 -15.64
C PRO A 70 -2.10 5.23 -16.24
N PHE A 71 -2.37 4.07 -15.65
CA PHE A 71 -1.99 2.77 -16.21
C PHE A 71 -3.21 2.10 -16.83
N THR A 72 -3.01 1.40 -17.94
CA THR A 72 -3.97 0.43 -18.45
C THR A 72 -3.74 -0.88 -17.70
N LEU A 73 -4.70 -1.31 -16.88
CA LEU A 73 -4.46 -2.33 -15.87
C LEU A 73 -4.10 -3.71 -16.43
N ASP A 74 -4.58 -4.05 -17.62
CA ASP A 74 -4.30 -5.32 -18.34
C ASP A 74 -3.02 -5.25 -19.19
N GLN A 75 -2.25 -4.16 -19.11
CA GLN A 75 -1.00 -3.96 -19.85
C GLN A 75 0.17 -3.76 -18.88
N ALA A 76 1.07 -4.74 -18.85
CA ALA A 76 2.34 -4.60 -18.13
C ALA A 76 3.33 -3.70 -18.92
N PRO A 77 4.26 -3.00 -18.24
CA PRO A 77 4.48 -2.98 -16.80
C PRO A 77 3.51 -2.05 -16.06
N LEU A 78 3.12 -2.45 -14.84
CA LEU A 78 2.32 -1.62 -13.92
C LEU A 78 3.20 -0.75 -13.01
N PHE A 79 4.31 -0.27 -13.56
CA PHE A 79 5.23 0.66 -12.92
C PHE A 79 5.85 1.62 -13.95
N ARG A 80 6.43 2.71 -13.47
CA ARG A 80 7.13 3.70 -14.30
C ARG A 80 8.32 4.27 -13.52
N PHE A 81 9.47 4.34 -14.19
CA PHE A 81 10.67 5.00 -13.65
C PHE A 81 11.02 6.20 -14.50
N ARG A 82 11.39 7.30 -13.86
CA ARG A 82 11.88 8.53 -14.51
C ARG A 82 13.04 9.07 -13.69
N LEU A 83 14.02 9.61 -14.40
CA LEU A 83 15.17 10.25 -13.79
C LEU A 83 15.28 11.68 -14.29
N ALA A 84 15.58 12.62 -13.42
CA ALA A 84 15.90 13.99 -13.79
C ALA A 84 17.23 14.39 -13.17
N ARG A 85 18.08 15.04 -13.97
CA ARG A 85 19.33 15.64 -13.51
C ARG A 85 19.10 17.09 -13.14
N LEU A 86 19.43 17.48 -11.90
CA LEU A 86 19.36 18.87 -11.41
C LEU A 86 20.74 19.52 -11.32
N ALA A 87 21.78 18.74 -11.07
CA ALA A 87 23.18 19.19 -11.12
C ALA A 87 24.09 18.01 -11.47
N GLU A 88 25.41 18.17 -11.34
CA GLU A 88 26.35 17.08 -11.59
C GLU A 88 26.06 15.87 -10.68
N ASP A 89 25.90 16.13 -9.39
CA ASP A 89 25.65 15.14 -8.33
C ASP A 89 24.25 15.20 -7.72
N HIS A 90 23.36 16.05 -8.26
CA HIS A 90 21.99 16.18 -7.77
C HIS A 90 20.99 15.67 -8.80
N TRP A 91 20.15 14.72 -8.36
CA TRP A 91 19.21 14.02 -9.21
C TRP A 91 17.90 13.76 -8.47
N VAL A 92 16.81 13.68 -9.23
CA VAL A 92 15.48 13.30 -8.74
C VAL A 92 15.03 12.07 -9.51
N MET A 93 14.57 11.05 -8.78
CA MET A 93 13.98 9.84 -9.37
C MET A 93 12.51 9.78 -9.00
N VAL A 94 11.65 9.61 -10.00
CA VAL A 94 10.23 9.34 -9.81
C VAL A 94 9.98 7.88 -10.09
N THR A 95 9.44 7.19 -9.08
CA THR A 95 8.99 5.81 -9.17
C THR A 95 7.49 5.76 -8.97
N VAL A 96 6.76 5.27 -9.95
CA VAL A 96 5.31 5.11 -9.88
C VAL A 96 5.00 3.63 -9.96
N PHE A 97 4.17 3.13 -9.06
CA PHE A 97 3.69 1.76 -9.07
C PHE A 97 2.16 1.79 -9.01
N HIS A 98 1.50 0.97 -9.80
CA HIS A 98 0.06 0.77 -9.62
C HIS A 98 -0.18 0.03 -8.30
N HIS A 99 -1.16 0.47 -7.51
CA HIS A 99 -1.46 -0.13 -6.19
C HIS A 99 -1.82 -1.62 -6.25
N ALA A 100 -2.25 -2.12 -7.40
CA ALA A 100 -2.51 -3.54 -7.61
C ALA A 100 -1.27 -4.44 -7.48
N VAL A 101 -0.05 -3.88 -7.66
CA VAL A 101 1.21 -4.64 -7.59
C VAL A 101 2.14 -4.17 -6.47
N CYS A 102 1.80 -3.08 -5.78
CA CYS A 102 2.63 -2.49 -4.75
C CYS A 102 1.81 -1.78 -3.67
N ASP A 103 2.15 -2.03 -2.41
CA ASP A 103 1.59 -1.38 -1.22
C ASP A 103 2.68 -0.57 -0.48
N GLY A 104 2.29 0.19 0.56
CA GLY A 104 3.24 1.01 1.33
C GLY A 104 4.37 0.22 1.99
N TRP A 105 4.14 -1.04 2.37
CA TRP A 105 5.19 -1.90 2.90
C TRP A 105 6.18 -2.32 1.81
N SER A 106 5.64 -2.71 0.65
CA SER A 106 6.38 -3.12 -0.53
C SER A 106 7.31 -2.02 -1.03
N LEU A 107 6.91 -0.74 -0.93
CA LEU A 107 7.78 0.39 -1.27
C LEU A 107 9.07 0.44 -0.43
N SER A 108 9.00 0.12 0.87
CA SER A 108 10.20 0.09 1.72
C SER A 108 11.16 -1.03 1.33
N LEU A 109 10.62 -2.20 0.98
CA LEU A 109 11.40 -3.34 0.48
C LEU A 109 12.01 -3.04 -0.89
N ILE A 110 11.25 -2.44 -1.80
CA ILE A 110 11.73 -2.03 -3.13
C ILE A 110 12.88 -1.04 -3.00
N ARG A 111 12.75 -0.02 -2.12
CA ARG A 111 13.81 0.97 -1.91
C ARG A 111 15.08 0.33 -1.35
N ARG A 112 14.95 -0.57 -0.37
CA ARG A 112 16.08 -1.31 0.19
C ARG A 112 16.74 -2.16 -0.89
N ASP A 113 15.97 -2.99 -1.57
CA ASP A 113 16.49 -3.92 -2.58
C ASP A 113 17.17 -3.17 -3.74
N LEU A 114 16.58 -2.06 -4.20
CA LEU A 114 17.19 -1.20 -5.24
C LEU A 114 18.53 -0.61 -4.79
N GLY A 115 18.62 -0.15 -3.53
CA GLY A 115 19.87 0.38 -2.98
C GLY A 115 21.00 -0.65 -2.99
N GLU A 116 20.70 -1.87 -2.53
CA GLU A 116 21.66 -2.98 -2.54
C GLU A 116 22.06 -3.40 -3.96
N LEU A 117 21.09 -3.53 -4.87
CA LEU A 117 21.36 -3.89 -6.27
C LEU A 117 22.22 -2.85 -6.98
N TYR A 118 21.92 -1.56 -6.77
CA TYR A 118 22.71 -0.47 -7.33
C TYR A 118 24.13 -0.47 -6.79
N ASN A 119 24.32 -0.59 -5.48
CA ASN A 119 25.64 -0.60 -4.86
C ASN A 119 26.46 -1.81 -5.30
N ALA A 120 25.84 -2.99 -5.35
CA ALA A 120 26.48 -4.22 -5.80
C ALA A 120 26.98 -4.11 -7.25
N ARG A 121 26.14 -3.60 -8.15
CA ARG A 121 26.53 -3.35 -9.54
C ARG A 121 27.63 -2.30 -9.67
N ARG A 122 27.52 -1.19 -8.92
CA ARG A 122 28.53 -0.12 -8.93
C ARG A 122 29.90 -0.62 -8.48
N SER A 123 29.92 -1.53 -7.51
CA SER A 123 31.14 -2.10 -6.93
C SER A 123 31.62 -3.38 -7.63
N GLY A 124 30.87 -3.92 -8.58
CA GLY A 124 31.19 -5.19 -9.23
C GLY A 124 31.13 -6.40 -8.29
N THR A 125 30.27 -6.35 -7.27
CA THR A 125 30.09 -7.39 -6.23
C THR A 125 28.70 -8.01 -6.32
N ASP A 126 28.50 -9.15 -5.66
CA ASP A 126 27.18 -9.77 -5.57
C ASP A 126 26.26 -9.05 -4.57
N PRO A 127 24.98 -8.83 -4.91
CA PRO A 127 24.02 -8.16 -4.02
C PRO A 127 23.72 -9.02 -2.79
N GLN A 128 23.86 -8.42 -1.61
CA GLN A 128 23.61 -9.08 -0.32
C GLN A 128 22.13 -8.99 0.05
N LEU A 129 21.27 -9.61 -0.75
CA LEU A 129 19.83 -9.65 -0.52
C LEU A 129 19.40 -10.97 0.14
N PRO A 130 18.44 -10.94 1.08
CA PRO A 130 17.86 -12.16 1.63
C PRO A 130 17.33 -13.06 0.51
N VAL A 131 17.45 -14.39 0.65
CA VAL A 131 16.81 -15.32 -0.29
C VAL A 131 15.30 -15.08 -0.28
N THR A 132 14.69 -14.96 -1.46
CA THR A 132 13.24 -14.78 -1.54
C THR A 132 12.53 -16.09 -1.22
N VAL A 133 12.05 -16.23 0.01
CA VAL A 133 11.39 -17.46 0.50
C VAL A 133 9.95 -17.60 0.00
N ALA A 134 9.30 -16.49 -0.35
CA ALA A 134 7.95 -16.50 -0.91
C ALA A 134 7.76 -15.34 -1.89
N GLN A 135 7.06 -15.62 -2.99
CA GLN A 135 6.64 -14.63 -3.98
C GLN A 135 5.14 -14.32 -3.83
N PHE A 136 4.68 -13.24 -4.48
CA PHE A 136 3.26 -12.88 -4.51
C PHE A 136 2.36 -14.06 -4.95
N THR A 137 2.81 -14.85 -5.92
CA THR A 137 2.09 -16.03 -6.40
C THR A 137 1.89 -17.11 -5.34
N ASP A 138 2.85 -17.27 -4.42
CA ASP A 138 2.75 -18.25 -3.35
C ASP A 138 1.72 -17.79 -2.33
N PHE A 139 1.73 -16.49 -2.00
CA PHE A 139 0.71 -15.89 -1.15
C PHE A 139 -0.69 -16.02 -1.77
N ALA A 140 -0.85 -15.63 -3.03
CA ALA A 140 -2.13 -15.71 -3.74
C ALA A 140 -2.69 -17.14 -3.76
N ARG A 141 -1.87 -18.14 -4.10
CA ARG A 141 -2.27 -19.56 -4.02
C ARG A 141 -2.67 -19.96 -2.61
N SER A 142 -1.93 -19.51 -1.60
CA SER A 142 -2.19 -19.83 -0.21
C SER A 142 -3.51 -19.23 0.31
N GLU A 143 -3.92 -18.06 -0.19
CA GLU A 143 -5.20 -17.42 0.10
C GLU A 143 -6.35 -18.12 -0.64
N HIS A 144 -6.14 -18.49 -1.91
CA HIS A 144 -7.12 -19.28 -2.66
C HIS A 144 -7.37 -20.65 -2.02
N ALA A 145 -6.34 -21.29 -1.47
CA ALA A 145 -6.44 -22.57 -0.78
C ALA A 145 -7.03 -22.49 0.64
N LEU A 146 -7.50 -21.31 1.10
CA LEU A 146 -8.19 -21.20 2.39
C LEU A 146 -9.46 -22.08 2.40
N PRO A 147 -9.60 -23.01 3.37
CA PRO A 147 -10.76 -23.90 3.45
C PRO A 147 -12.08 -23.14 3.55
N ASP A 148 -13.13 -23.68 2.91
CA ASP A 148 -14.46 -23.07 2.86
C ASP A 148 -15.07 -22.88 4.26
N GLU A 149 -14.79 -23.80 5.20
CA GLU A 149 -15.21 -23.66 6.59
C GLU A 149 -14.65 -22.39 7.23
N ARG A 150 -13.35 -22.12 7.04
CA ARG A 150 -12.70 -20.92 7.59
C ARG A 150 -13.27 -19.65 6.96
N ARG A 151 -13.54 -19.66 5.65
CA ARG A 151 -14.22 -18.55 4.96
C ARG A 151 -15.60 -18.29 5.55
N THR A 152 -16.39 -19.36 5.73
CA THR A 152 -17.74 -19.30 6.31
C THR A 152 -17.73 -18.72 7.73
N VAL A 153 -16.75 -19.10 8.57
CA VAL A 153 -16.59 -18.55 9.92
C VAL A 153 -16.28 -17.05 9.88
N LEU A 154 -15.34 -16.63 9.03
CA LEU A 154 -14.99 -15.21 8.88
C LEU A 154 -16.16 -14.38 8.34
N GLU A 155 -16.89 -14.90 7.36
CA GLU A 155 -18.09 -14.25 6.81
C GLU A 155 -19.19 -14.11 7.87
N ARG A 156 -19.42 -15.15 8.67
CA ARG A 156 -20.40 -15.09 9.77
C ARG A 156 -20.01 -14.06 10.81
N PHE A 157 -18.73 -14.01 11.20
CA PHE A 157 -18.20 -13.02 12.13
C PHE A 157 -18.49 -11.60 11.62
N TRP A 158 -18.02 -11.26 10.41
CA TRP A 158 -18.21 -9.91 9.87
C TRP A 158 -19.65 -9.55 9.63
N ARG A 159 -20.50 -10.51 9.22
CA ARG A 159 -21.94 -10.26 9.13
C ARG A 159 -22.52 -9.93 10.50
N THR A 160 -22.15 -10.68 11.54
CA THR A 160 -22.65 -10.45 12.90
C THR A 160 -22.20 -9.10 13.45
N GLU A 161 -20.93 -8.73 13.27
CA GLU A 161 -20.37 -7.48 13.79
C GLU A 161 -20.89 -6.22 13.06
N LEU A 162 -21.34 -6.35 11.81
CA LEU A 162 -21.70 -5.22 10.95
C LEU A 162 -23.18 -5.14 10.56
N ASP A 163 -24.01 -6.13 10.92
CA ASP A 163 -25.40 -6.24 10.42
C ASP A 163 -26.24 -5.00 10.72
N THR A 164 -26.04 -4.42 11.91
CA THR A 164 -26.89 -3.34 12.43
C THR A 164 -26.23 -1.97 12.34
N ILE A 165 -24.98 -1.88 11.88
CA ILE A 165 -24.19 -0.65 11.96
C ILE A 165 -24.15 0.06 10.61
N PRO A 166 -24.51 1.36 10.54
CA PRO A 166 -24.32 2.15 9.34
C PRO A 166 -22.84 2.18 8.92
N LEU A 167 -22.53 1.58 7.76
CA LEU A 167 -21.15 1.58 7.22
C LEU A 167 -20.74 2.92 6.60
N ARG A 168 -21.68 3.87 6.48
CA ARG A 168 -21.46 5.19 5.90
C ARG A 168 -21.93 6.24 6.90
N PRO A 169 -21.01 6.88 7.64
CA PRO A 169 -21.40 7.98 8.50
C PRO A 169 -21.98 9.12 7.65
N PRO A 170 -23.02 9.82 8.12
CA PRO A 170 -23.65 10.94 7.42
C PRO A 170 -22.75 12.18 7.53
N LEU A 171 -21.63 12.18 6.81
CA LEU A 171 -20.74 13.33 6.78
C LEU A 171 -21.48 14.54 6.19
N PRO A 172 -21.16 15.77 6.64
CA PRO A 172 -21.72 16.99 6.09
C PRO A 172 -21.08 17.29 4.72
N TYR A 173 -21.42 16.48 3.71
CA TYR A 173 -20.91 16.65 2.35
C TYR A 173 -21.44 17.94 1.72
N ASP A 174 -20.56 18.68 1.05
CA ASP A 174 -20.94 19.88 0.29
C ASP A 174 -21.86 19.57 -0.90
N HIS A 175 -21.81 18.32 -1.39
CA HIS A 175 -22.52 17.87 -2.58
C HIS A 175 -23.13 16.47 -2.39
N PRO A 176 -24.24 16.14 -3.08
CA PRO A 176 -24.80 14.80 -3.08
C PRO A 176 -23.80 13.75 -3.56
N HIS A 177 -23.88 12.55 -2.98
CA HIS A 177 -23.04 11.43 -3.43
C HIS A 177 -23.34 11.10 -4.90
N PRO A 178 -22.34 11.14 -5.80
CA PRO A 178 -22.58 10.82 -7.21
C PRO A 178 -22.74 9.30 -7.40
N GLY A 179 -23.59 8.88 -8.35
CA GLY A 179 -23.75 7.47 -8.71
C GLY A 179 -22.50 6.83 -9.33
N LYS A 180 -21.54 7.64 -9.82
CA LYS A 180 -20.24 7.21 -10.30
C LYS A 180 -19.15 8.13 -9.74
N LEU A 181 -18.15 7.54 -9.09
CA LEU A 181 -17.01 8.30 -8.58
C LEU A 181 -16.16 8.84 -9.74
N SER A 182 -15.79 10.12 -9.66
CA SER A 182 -14.95 10.76 -10.69
C SER A 182 -13.47 10.36 -10.61
N GLY A 183 -13.05 9.79 -9.48
CA GLY A 183 -11.63 9.50 -9.18
C GLY A 183 -10.79 10.74 -8.86
N ARG A 184 -11.34 11.95 -8.97
CA ARG A 184 -10.65 13.17 -8.56
C ARG A 184 -10.61 13.26 -7.03
N GLY A 185 -9.43 13.55 -6.49
CA GLY A 185 -9.21 13.80 -5.07
C GLY A 185 -8.14 14.87 -4.90
N ALA A 186 -8.15 15.52 -3.73
CA ALA A 186 -7.10 16.42 -3.30
C ALA A 186 -6.43 15.82 -2.06
N LEU A 187 -5.12 16.04 -1.91
CA LEU A 187 -4.38 15.69 -0.72
C LEU A 187 -4.05 16.98 0.03
N HIS A 188 -4.56 17.10 1.26
CA HIS A 188 -4.16 18.15 2.18
C HIS A 188 -3.22 17.56 3.22
N THR A 189 -2.04 18.18 3.37
CA THR A 189 -1.02 17.74 4.32
C THR A 189 -0.73 18.87 5.29
N TRP A 190 -0.75 18.54 6.58
CA TRP A 190 -0.31 19.42 7.65
C TRP A 190 0.61 18.66 8.59
N THR A 191 1.48 19.38 9.29
CA THR A 191 2.38 18.82 10.29
C THR A 191 2.02 19.39 11.65
N ILE A 192 1.81 18.52 12.64
CA ILE A 192 1.58 18.91 14.02
C ILE A 192 2.97 19.10 14.67
N ALA A 193 3.36 20.36 14.86
CA ALA A 193 4.72 20.74 15.26
C ALA A 193 4.90 20.97 16.77
N ASP A 194 3.84 20.83 17.55
CA ASP A 194 3.85 21.01 19.00
C ASP A 194 4.13 19.68 19.75
N ASP A 195 3.82 19.63 21.05
CA ASP A 195 4.04 18.48 21.90
C ASP A 195 2.98 17.36 21.75
N THR A 196 1.97 17.55 20.88
CA THR A 196 0.89 16.59 20.67
C THR A 196 1.38 15.19 20.30
N PRO A 197 2.37 14.98 19.40
CA PRO A 197 2.87 13.64 19.09
C PRO A 197 3.47 12.94 20.32
N ALA A 198 4.21 13.69 21.16
CA ALA A 198 4.79 13.14 22.39
C ALA A 198 3.69 12.76 23.40
N ARG A 199 2.66 13.60 23.55
CA ARG A 199 1.49 13.32 24.40
C ARG A 199 0.68 12.12 23.92
N LEU A 200 0.55 11.96 22.60
CA LEU A 200 -0.09 10.80 21.96
C LEU A 200 0.67 9.53 22.32
N THR A 201 2.00 9.51 22.14
CA THR A 201 2.83 8.36 22.47
C THR A 201 2.78 8.02 23.95
N SER A 202 2.89 9.02 24.84
CA SER A 202 2.77 8.82 26.29
C SER A 202 1.43 8.22 26.70
N THR A 203 0.33 8.70 26.09
CA THR A 203 -1.02 8.18 26.33
C THR A 203 -1.14 6.73 25.88
N ALA A 204 -0.63 6.41 24.69
CA ALA A 204 -0.61 5.06 24.16
C ALA A 204 0.15 4.09 25.08
N THR A 205 1.33 4.49 25.57
CA THR A 205 2.12 3.71 26.54
C THR A 205 1.34 3.47 27.83
N ARG A 206 0.72 4.51 28.40
CA ARG A 206 -0.06 4.40 29.65
C ARG A 206 -1.26 3.45 29.51
N LEU A 207 -1.89 3.42 28.33
CA LEU A 207 -3.04 2.58 28.04
C LEU A 207 -2.68 1.17 27.52
N GLY A 208 -1.39 0.89 27.27
CA GLY A 208 -0.94 -0.39 26.72
C GLY A 208 -1.39 -0.63 25.27
N VAL A 209 -1.62 0.43 24.49
CA VAL A 209 -2.09 0.37 23.10
C VAL A 209 -1.10 1.07 22.16
N THR A 210 -1.39 1.04 20.85
CA THR A 210 -0.59 1.77 19.86
C THR A 210 -0.99 3.24 19.77
N ALA A 211 -0.09 4.11 19.32
CA ALA A 211 -0.41 5.51 19.02
C ALA A 211 -1.55 5.63 17.99
N TYR A 212 -1.59 4.70 17.01
CA TYR A 212 -2.69 4.59 16.06
C TYR A 212 -4.04 4.36 16.76
N THR A 213 -4.11 3.47 17.76
CA THR A 213 -5.35 3.20 18.50
C THR A 213 -5.88 4.46 19.18
N VAL A 214 -5.00 5.25 19.81
CA VAL A 214 -5.41 6.51 20.46
C VAL A 214 -5.89 7.52 19.42
N LEU A 215 -5.19 7.64 18.29
CA LEU A 215 -5.58 8.54 17.20
C LEU A 215 -6.91 8.12 16.56
N ALA A 216 -7.11 6.83 16.31
CA ALA A 216 -8.33 6.28 15.75
C ALA A 216 -9.53 6.49 16.68
N ALA A 217 -9.33 6.33 18.00
CA ALA A 217 -10.37 6.64 18.98
C ALA A 217 -10.72 8.13 18.98
N ALA A 218 -9.71 9.02 19.00
CA ALA A 218 -9.94 10.46 18.92
C ALA A 218 -10.67 10.86 17.63
N PHE A 219 -10.31 10.25 16.50
CA PHE A 219 -10.96 10.47 15.21
C PHE A 219 -12.41 9.95 15.21
N ALA A 220 -12.66 8.76 15.77
CA ALA A 220 -14.01 8.22 15.90
C ALA A 220 -14.91 9.13 16.76
N THR A 221 -14.39 9.64 17.88
CA THR A 221 -15.12 10.60 18.73
C THR A 221 -15.44 11.89 17.97
N TRP A 222 -14.45 12.49 17.31
CA TRP A 222 -14.66 13.68 16.48
C TRP A 222 -15.68 13.44 15.36
N LEU A 223 -15.65 12.25 14.74
CA LEU A 223 -16.58 11.89 13.69
C LEU A 223 -18.00 11.71 14.22
N GLY A 224 -18.16 11.09 15.38
CA GLY A 224 -19.45 10.95 16.08
C GLY A 224 -20.06 12.32 16.41
N ASP A 225 -19.26 13.24 16.93
CA ASP A 225 -19.70 14.61 17.21
C ASP A 225 -20.12 15.33 15.93
N LEU A 226 -19.33 15.19 14.84
CA LEU A 226 -19.62 15.80 13.54
C LEU A 226 -20.92 15.27 12.92
N CYS A 227 -21.24 14.01 13.14
CA CYS A 227 -22.44 13.34 12.62
C CYS A 227 -23.68 13.48 13.54
N GLY A 228 -23.58 14.22 14.64
CA GLY A 228 -24.71 14.52 15.53
C GLY A 228 -24.90 13.52 16.67
N GLU A 229 -23.81 13.09 17.32
CA GLU A 229 -23.78 12.18 18.47
C GLU A 229 -24.21 10.74 18.14
N GLU A 230 -23.74 10.21 17.00
CA GLU A 230 -23.87 8.78 16.68
C GLU A 230 -22.98 7.94 17.61
N ASN A 231 -23.57 6.93 18.26
CA ASN A 231 -22.84 6.02 19.17
C ASN A 231 -22.05 4.92 18.44
N ASP A 232 -22.37 4.63 17.17
CA ASP A 232 -21.81 3.52 16.42
C ASP A 232 -21.02 4.01 15.19
N ILE A 233 -19.71 4.20 15.35
CA ILE A 233 -18.80 4.65 14.28
C ILE A 233 -17.94 3.48 13.77
N VAL A 234 -18.04 3.18 12.48
CA VAL A 234 -17.18 2.19 11.81
C VAL A 234 -16.04 2.91 11.07
N LEU A 235 -14.82 2.72 11.55
CA LEU A 235 -13.62 3.17 10.86
C LEU A 235 -13.00 2.03 10.06
N ALA A 236 -12.84 2.23 8.75
CA ALA A 236 -12.05 1.33 7.93
C ALA A 236 -10.55 1.49 8.27
N ALA A 237 -9.91 0.41 8.69
CA ALA A 237 -8.49 0.37 8.95
C ALA A 237 -7.79 -0.57 7.95
N SER A 238 -6.69 -0.11 7.34
CA SER A 238 -5.84 -0.98 6.54
C SER A 238 -4.90 -1.76 7.45
N SER A 239 -4.96 -3.08 7.42
CA SER A 239 -3.92 -3.93 8.00
C SER A 239 -2.88 -4.27 6.95
N ALA A 240 -1.62 -4.41 7.34
CA ALA A 240 -0.55 -4.81 6.41
C ALA A 240 -0.73 -6.24 5.88
N ASN A 241 -1.65 -7.04 6.48
CA ASN A 241 -1.94 -8.43 6.16
C ASN A 241 -0.68 -9.33 6.01
N ARG A 242 0.37 -9.01 6.76
CA ARG A 242 1.68 -9.70 6.75
C ARG A 242 1.93 -10.42 8.09
N VAL A 243 0.89 -11.05 8.63
CA VAL A 243 0.99 -11.86 9.84
C VAL A 243 1.57 -13.22 9.46
N GLN A 244 2.69 -13.63 10.08
CA GLN A 244 3.20 -14.99 9.91
C GLN A 244 2.10 -16.00 10.26
N ARG A 245 1.88 -17.00 9.39
CA ARG A 245 0.99 -18.13 9.68
C ARG A 245 1.50 -18.81 10.96
N GLY A 246 0.81 -18.57 12.08
CA GLY A 246 1.22 -19.03 13.41
C GLY A 246 0.79 -18.11 14.55
N ARG A 247 0.53 -16.82 14.30
CA ARG A 247 -0.09 -15.91 15.28
C ARG A 247 -1.54 -15.65 14.89
N SER A 248 -2.46 -16.44 15.44
CA SER A 248 -3.87 -16.01 15.50
C SER A 248 -3.93 -14.73 16.36
N PRO A 249 -4.47 -13.61 15.88
CA PRO A 249 -4.69 -12.43 16.71
C PRO A 249 -5.81 -12.64 17.74
N PHE A 250 -6.59 -13.72 17.60
CA PHE A 250 -7.65 -14.08 18.54
C PHE A 250 -7.16 -15.20 19.47
N PRO A 251 -7.19 -15.01 20.80
CA PRO A 251 -7.05 -16.12 21.73
C PRO A 251 -8.21 -17.11 21.49
N PRO A 252 -8.00 -18.43 21.66
CA PRO A 252 -9.09 -19.39 21.58
C PRO A 252 -10.09 -19.09 22.71
N ARG A 253 -11.20 -18.42 22.39
CA ARG A 253 -12.37 -18.40 23.27
C ARG A 253 -13.04 -19.78 23.16
N ALA A 254 -12.93 -20.56 24.23
CA ALA A 254 -13.78 -21.72 24.43
C ALA A 254 -15.22 -21.24 24.51
N TRP A 255 -16.03 -21.57 23.52
CA TRP A 255 -17.48 -21.41 23.60
C TRP A 255 -18.01 -22.43 24.61
N PRO A 256 -18.81 -22.05 25.61
CA PRO A 256 -19.41 -23.01 26.52
C PRO A 256 -20.35 -23.93 25.71
N ALA A 257 -20.12 -25.23 25.83
CA ALA A 257 -21.03 -26.23 25.30
C ALA A 257 -22.40 -26.03 25.94
N THR A 258 -23.42 -25.77 25.12
CA THR A 258 -24.80 -25.87 25.56
C THR A 258 -25.10 -27.33 25.86
N SER A 259 -25.03 -27.70 27.12
CA SER A 259 -25.60 -28.94 27.63
C SER A 259 -27.12 -28.86 27.50
N SER A 260 -27.68 -29.56 26.51
CA SER A 260 -29.09 -29.90 26.49
C SER A 260 -29.35 -30.94 27.58
N THR A 261 -30.05 -30.54 28.63
CA THR A 261 -30.69 -31.47 29.57
C THR A 261 -32.19 -31.31 29.40
N SER A 262 -32.80 -32.41 28.96
CA SER A 262 -34.23 -32.76 28.93
C SER A 262 -35.12 -32.06 27.92
#